data_AF-A0A836TD10-F1
#
_entry.id   AF-A0A836TD10-F1
#
_cell.length_a   1.000
_cell.length_b   1.000
_cell.length_c   1.000
_cell.angle_alpha   90.00
_cell.angle_beta   90.00
_cell.angle_gamma   90.00
#
_symmetry.space_group_name_H-M   'P 1'
#
loop_
_entity.id
_entity.type
_entity.pdbx_description
1 polymer ?
#
loop_
_entity_poly.entity_id
_entity_poly.type
_entity_poly.pdbx_seq_one_letter_code
_entity_poly.pdbx_strand_id
1 'polypeptide(L)'
;MKKEILDMLKLQNQLNTKINPNWRKGRNHVDFARATWLECAELVESLPWKWWKKQTPDIENVQIEVVDIWHFIMSFILLDF
;
A
#
# COMPACT_ATOMS: atom_id res chain seq x y z
N MET A 1 12.89 16.16 -3.07
CA MET A 1 12.27 15.19 -2.13
C MET A 1 10.89 15.62 -1.58
N LYS A 2 10.71 16.81 -0.97
CA LYS A 2 9.40 17.22 -0.40
C LYS A 2 8.31 17.42 -1.46
N LYS A 3 8.67 17.96 -2.63
CA LYS A 3 7.72 18.23 -3.73
C LYS A 3 7.15 16.94 -4.31
N GLU A 4 8.00 15.94 -4.46
CA GLU A 4 7.71 14.64 -5.04
C GLU A 4 6.74 13.86 -4.15
N ILE A 5 6.93 13.90 -2.82
CA ILE A 5 5.96 13.33 -1.87
C ILE A 5 4.61 14.04 -1.97
N LEU A 6 4.59 15.37 -2.06
CA LEU A 6 3.34 16.12 -2.23
C LEU A 6 2.64 15.77 -3.54
N ASP A 7 3.40 15.58 -4.62
CA ASP A 7 2.83 15.20 -5.92
C ASP A 7 2.29 13.75 -5.88
N MET A 8 2.98 12.82 -5.21
CA MET A 8 2.45 11.47 -4.96
C MET A 8 1.16 11.49 -4.13
N LEU A 9 1.09 12.29 -3.07
CA LEU A 9 -0.13 12.44 -2.26
C LEU A 9 -1.30 13.01 -3.08
N LYS A 10 -1.05 13.96 -3.99
CA LYS A 10 -2.09 14.45 -4.92
C LYS A 10 -2.58 13.35 -5.85
N LEU A 11 -1.66 12.58 -6.43
CA LEU A 11 -1.98 11.45 -7.31
C LEU A 11 -2.77 10.37 -6.55
N GLN A 12 -2.38 10.05 -5.32
CA GLN A 12 -3.10 9.10 -4.47
C GLN A 12 -4.53 9.58 -4.19
N ASN A 13 -4.69 10.87 -3.86
CA ASN A 13 -6.02 11.42 -3.63
C ASN A 13 -6.90 11.34 -4.90
N GLN A 14 -6.32 11.62 -6.07
CA GLN A 14 -7.02 11.48 -7.36
C GLN A 14 -7.40 10.02 -7.62
N LEU A 15 -6.51 9.07 -7.36
CA LEU A 15 -6.77 7.64 -7.49
C LEU A 15 -7.90 7.18 -6.58
N ASN A 16 -7.85 7.52 -5.29
CA ASN A 16 -8.89 7.15 -4.32
C ASN A 16 -10.24 7.76 -4.71
N THR A 17 -10.25 9.02 -5.18
CA THR A 17 -11.47 9.71 -5.65
C THR A 17 -12.03 9.07 -6.91
N LYS A 18 -11.17 8.60 -7.83
CA LYS A 18 -11.58 7.86 -9.03
C LYS A 18 -12.26 6.53 -8.69
N ILE A 19 -11.77 5.82 -7.68
CA ILE A 19 -12.36 4.55 -7.20
C ILE A 19 -13.67 4.82 -6.46
N ASN A 20 -13.68 5.79 -5.55
CA ASN A 20 -14.86 6.19 -4.80
C ASN A 20 -14.81 7.71 -4.51
N PRO A 21 -15.70 8.52 -5.10
CA PRO A 21 -15.74 9.97 -4.87
C PRO A 21 -15.91 10.38 -3.40
N ASN A 22 -16.48 9.51 -2.56
CA ASN A 22 -16.72 9.74 -1.14
C ASN A 22 -15.81 8.88 -0.25
N TRP A 23 -14.65 8.43 -0.73
CA TRP A 23 -13.80 7.47 -0.02
C TRP A 23 -13.44 7.90 1.42
N ARG A 24 -13.22 9.19 1.68
CA ARG A 24 -12.96 9.71 3.05
C ARG A 24 -14.12 9.56 4.02
N LYS A 25 -15.36 9.49 3.54
CA LYS A 25 -16.55 9.25 4.38
C LYS A 25 -16.79 7.76 4.62
N GLY A 26 -16.34 6.91 3.69
CA GLY A 26 -16.59 5.47 3.71
C GLY A 26 -15.41 4.61 4.19
N ARG A 27 -14.27 5.23 4.54
CA ARG A 27 -13.05 4.57 5.01
C ARG A 27 -12.55 5.24 6.28
N ASN A 28 -11.88 4.46 7.11
CA ASN A 28 -11.16 4.95 8.29
C ASN A 28 -9.73 4.40 8.33
N HIS A 29 -8.95 4.85 9.30
CA HIS A 29 -7.56 4.44 9.49
C HIS A 29 -7.39 2.92 9.61
N VAL A 30 -8.35 2.21 10.19
CA VAL A 30 -8.30 0.74 10.35
C VAL A 30 -8.40 0.04 8.99
N ASP A 31 -9.15 0.57 8.04
CA ASP A 31 -9.26 -0.03 6.70
C ASP A 31 -7.93 -0.02 5.96
N PHE A 32 -7.23 1.13 5.97
CA PHE A 32 -5.93 1.26 5.31
C PHE A 32 -4.80 0.56 6.08
N ALA A 33 -4.86 0.54 7.42
CA ALA A 33 -3.95 -0.26 8.22
C ALA A 33 -4.09 -1.76 7.93
N ARG A 34 -5.33 -2.25 7.78
CA ARG A 34 -5.61 -3.65 7.40
C ARG A 34 -5.10 -3.96 6.00
N ALA A 35 -5.34 -3.08 5.02
CA ALA A 35 -4.81 -3.27 3.66
C ALA A 35 -3.27 -3.31 3.66
N THR A 36 -2.63 -2.35 4.32
CA THR A 36 -1.17 -2.32 4.49
C THR A 36 -0.63 -3.62 5.10
N TRP A 37 -1.32 -4.15 6.13
CA TRP A 37 -0.94 -5.42 6.75
C TRP A 37 -1.03 -6.61 5.79
N LEU A 38 -2.07 -6.66 4.95
CA LEU A 38 -2.23 -7.72 3.97
C LEU A 38 -1.13 -7.65 2.91
N GLU A 39 -0.81 -6.48 2.36
CA GLU A 39 0.29 -6.36 1.38
C GLU A 39 1.67 -6.67 1.99
N CYS A 40 1.88 -6.39 3.28
CA CYS A 40 3.07 -6.87 3.98
C CYS A 40 3.14 -8.41 4.00
N ALA A 41 2.01 -9.10 4.13
CA ALA A 41 1.96 -10.55 4.07
C ALA A 41 2.22 -11.06 2.64
N GLU A 42 1.69 -10.40 1.60
CA GLU A 42 1.95 -10.72 0.18
C GLU A 42 3.45 -10.53 -0.16
N LEU A 43 4.06 -9.46 0.34
CA LEU A 43 5.49 -9.22 0.24
C LEU A 43 6.29 -10.37 0.89
N VAL A 44 5.93 -10.77 2.10
CA VAL A 44 6.60 -11.87 2.80
C VAL A 44 6.46 -13.19 2.05
N GLU A 45 5.31 -13.48 1.42
CA GLU A 45 5.12 -14.68 0.60
C GLU A 45 6.08 -14.75 -0.60
N SER A 46 6.56 -13.59 -1.07
CA SER A 46 7.56 -13.47 -2.14
C SER A 46 9.00 -13.74 -1.65
N LEU A 47 9.20 -13.91 -0.33
CA LEU A 47 10.49 -14.17 0.31
C LEU A 47 10.59 -15.62 0.83
N PRO A 48 11.81 -16.17 0.98
CA PRO A 48 12.03 -17.57 1.37
C PRO A 48 11.89 -17.78 2.88
N TRP A 49 10.67 -17.71 3.41
CA TRP A 49 10.40 -17.86 4.85
C TRP A 49 9.96 -19.27 5.28
N LYS A 50 9.41 -20.09 4.37
CA LYS A 50 8.89 -21.43 4.69
C LYS A 50 10.07 -22.39 4.84
N TRP A 51 10.45 -22.69 6.08
CA TRP A 51 11.58 -23.59 6.38
C TRP A 51 11.42 -25.01 5.81
N TRP A 52 10.20 -25.42 5.43
CA TRP A 52 9.87 -26.78 5.01
C TRP A 52 9.77 -26.91 3.47
N LYS A 53 10.00 -25.84 2.72
CA LYS A 53 9.88 -25.82 1.26
C LYS A 53 11.02 -24.99 0.65
N LYS A 54 11.68 -25.52 -0.39
CA LYS A 54 12.64 -24.73 -1.16
C LYS A 54 11.92 -23.58 -1.86
N GLN A 55 12.40 -22.35 -1.68
CA GLN A 55 11.86 -21.13 -2.27
C GLN A 55 12.99 -20.31 -2.90
N THR A 56 12.68 -19.64 -4.00
CA THR A 56 13.52 -18.60 -4.59
C THR A 56 12.79 -17.27 -4.38
N PRO A 57 13.47 -16.20 -3.94
CA PRO A 57 12.84 -14.89 -3.81
C PRO A 57 12.29 -14.39 -5.16
N ASP A 58 11.07 -13.87 -5.15
CA ASP A 58 10.48 -13.14 -6.27
C ASP A 58 10.66 -11.63 -6.05
N ILE A 59 11.79 -11.09 -6.52
CA ILE A 59 12.16 -9.69 -6.28
C ILE A 59 11.28 -8.73 -7.08
N GLU A 60 10.78 -9.14 -8.24
CA GLU A 60 9.87 -8.32 -9.03
C GLU A 60 8.56 -8.10 -8.27
N ASN A 61 8.00 -9.18 -7.68
CA ASN A 61 6.81 -9.04 -6.86
C ASN A 61 7.08 -8.23 -5.58
N VAL A 62 8.21 -8.44 -4.89
CA VAL A 62 8.57 -7.61 -3.72
C VAL A 62 8.54 -6.10 -4.03
N GLN A 63 9.00 -5.68 -5.21
CA GLN A 63 8.96 -4.27 -5.60
C GLN A 63 7.53 -3.76 -5.80
N ILE A 64 6.65 -4.59 -6.37
CA ILE A 64 5.23 -4.29 -6.53
C ILE A 64 4.58 -4.11 -5.15
N GLU A 65 4.78 -5.07 -4.25
CA GLU A 65 4.16 -5.01 -2.92
C GLU A 65 4.65 -3.82 -2.08
N VAL A 66 5.92 -3.42 -2.22
CA VAL A 66 6.42 -2.18 -1.58
C VAL A 66 5.66 -0.95 -2.07
N VAL A 67 5.35 -0.90 -3.37
CA VAL A 67 4.56 0.18 -3.96
C VAL A 67 3.11 0.13 -3.48
N ASP A 68 2.51 -1.06 -3.36
CA ASP A 68 1.14 -1.22 -2.88
C ASP A 68 0.99 -0.85 -1.40
N ILE A 69 1.93 -1.27 -0.55
CA ILE A 69 2.09 -0.79 0.83
C ILE A 69 2.13 0.74 0.87
N TRP A 70 2.89 1.37 -0.03
CA TRP A 70 3.01 2.82 -0.07
C TRP A 70 1.69 3.53 -0.44
N HIS A 71 0.90 2.98 -1.37
CA HIS A 71 -0.43 3.51 -1.69
C HIS A 71 -1.37 3.53 -0.48
N PHE A 72 -1.34 2.48 0.34
CA PHE A 72 -2.17 2.39 1.53
C PHE A 72 -1.70 3.30 2.67
N ILE A 73 -0.39 3.45 2.86
CA ILE A 73 0.17 4.43 3.81
C ILE A 73 -0.22 5.87 3.41
N MET A 74 -0.08 6.23 2.12
CA MET A 74 -0.49 7.55 1.66
C MET A 74 -2.00 7.78 1.85
N SER A 75 -2.82 6.77 1.58
CA SER A 75 -4.27 6.84 1.79
C SER A 75 -4.66 7.00 3.26
N PHE A 76 -3.93 6.32 4.17
CA PHE A 76 -4.06 6.48 5.61
C PHE A 76 -3.77 7.93 6.03
N ILE A 77 -2.64 8.50 5.59
CA ILE A 77 -2.23 9.87 5.91
C ILE A 77 -3.26 10.88 5.38
N LEU A 78 -3.78 10.68 4.17
CA LEU A 78 -4.76 11.55 3.53
C LEU A 78 -6.14 11.56 4.21
N LEU A 79 -6.43 10.67 5.17
CA LEU A 79 -7.65 10.76 5.98
C LEU A 79 -7.63 11.97 6.93
N ASP A 80 -6.44 12.43 7.31
CA ASP A 80 -6.27 13.54 8.24
C ASP A 80 -6.27 14.93 7.54
N PHE A 81 -6.44 14.96 6.21
CA PHE A 81 -6.43 16.16 5.35
C PHE A 81 -7.58 16.18 4.33
#